data_AF-A0A412L190-F1
#
_entry.id   AF-A0A412L190-F1
#
_cell.length_a   1.000
_cell.length_b   1.000
_cell.length_c   1.000
_cell.angle_alpha   90.00
_cell.angle_beta   90.00
_cell.angle_gamma   90.00
#
_symmetry.space_group_name_H-M   'P 1'
#
loop_
_entity.id
_entity.type
_entity.pdbx_description
1 polymer ?
#
loop_
_entity_poly.entity_id
_entity_poly.type
_entity_poly.pdbx_seq_one_letter_code
_entity_poly.pdbx_strand_id
1 'polypeptide(L)'
;MNKEDYLRTEIRDGYQVSVTRKKVWLCELEMATWFCNVCEKYGLSYFLIGGSAIGAVRHNGFIPWDDDLDIGMLRSDFDKFRKVSIRELPSNYKIEYGVLKNKVFSSLLRIRNNDTTGIIVDEYEQNALGGGIFIELYPFDNVPTGIKRKVQLAKSSMLFLALNNWNRKKNFSGIKKLIISGLKMFPIESVWRMYEKNNTKYSGKKTEYVDTVALPSYAKQGIHFYKKTDVQQTVSHSYEFIDLNIPKGNDTCLRQQYGEYMELPPLEKRGTHHDFIVFYDPDRSYLEYKDSEILKKYFNGDISVELL
;
A
#
# COMPACT_ATOMS: atom_id res chain seq x y z
N MET A 1 25.13 -11.41 -5.09
CA MET A 1 24.35 -12.30 -5.98
C MET A 1 24.17 -11.57 -7.31
N ASN A 2 24.40 -12.22 -8.46
CA ASN A 2 24.13 -11.59 -9.76
C ASN A 2 22.62 -11.73 -10.10
N LYS A 3 22.10 -10.90 -11.02
CA LYS A 3 20.67 -10.85 -11.36
C LYS A 3 20.15 -12.18 -11.97
N GLU A 4 21.00 -12.89 -12.69
CA GLU A 4 20.67 -14.18 -13.32
C GLU A 4 20.51 -15.32 -12.31
N ASP A 5 21.32 -15.35 -11.26
CA ASP A 5 21.21 -16.33 -10.18
C ASP A 5 19.97 -16.06 -9.32
N TYR A 6 19.60 -14.79 -9.13
CA TYR A 6 18.36 -14.44 -8.44
C TYR A 6 17.13 -14.94 -9.21
N LEU A 7 17.09 -14.76 -10.54
CA LEU A 7 15.97 -15.10 -11.42
C LEU A 7 15.83 -16.59 -11.75
N ARG A 8 15.93 -17.44 -10.74
CA ARG A 8 15.64 -18.88 -10.83
C ARG A 8 14.48 -19.25 -9.92
N THR A 9 13.62 -20.14 -10.39
CA THR A 9 12.63 -20.78 -9.52
C THR A 9 13.33 -21.43 -8.34
N GLU A 10 12.79 -21.24 -7.14
CA GLU A 10 13.30 -21.87 -5.93
C GLU A 10 12.17 -22.25 -4.98
N ILE A 11 12.46 -23.14 -4.03
CA ILE A 11 11.56 -23.46 -2.93
C ILE A 11 12.05 -22.74 -1.68
N ARG A 12 11.25 -21.81 -1.13
CA ARG A 12 11.49 -21.18 0.17
C ARG A 12 10.41 -21.64 1.14
N ASP A 13 10.81 -22.24 2.26
CA ASP A 13 9.92 -22.77 3.29
C ASP A 13 8.88 -23.80 2.81
N GLY A 14 9.10 -24.47 1.67
CA GLY A 14 8.11 -25.37 1.07
C GLY A 14 7.09 -24.67 0.15
N TYR A 15 7.30 -23.40 -0.15
CA TYR A 15 6.54 -22.65 -1.16
C TYR A 15 7.40 -22.41 -2.41
N GLN A 16 6.84 -22.64 -3.59
CA GLN A 16 7.55 -22.40 -4.85
C GLN A 16 7.49 -20.93 -5.23
N VAL A 17 8.66 -20.29 -5.22
CA VAL A 17 8.86 -18.92 -5.72
C VAL A 17 9.29 -19.03 -7.17
N SER A 18 8.41 -18.63 -8.07
CA SER A 18 8.62 -18.66 -9.52
C SER A 18 9.46 -17.48 -10.01
N VAL A 19 9.90 -17.57 -11.27
CA VAL A 19 10.72 -16.53 -11.90
C VAL A 19 9.96 -15.21 -12.04
N THR A 20 8.69 -15.20 -12.43
CA THR A 20 7.97 -13.94 -12.59
C THR A 20 7.74 -13.25 -11.23
N ARG A 21 7.58 -13.99 -10.13
CA ARG A 21 7.41 -13.40 -8.79
C ARG A 21 8.68 -12.70 -8.38
N LYS A 22 9.82 -13.34 -8.65
CA LYS A 22 11.12 -12.70 -8.46
C LYS A 22 11.31 -11.48 -9.36
N LYS A 23 10.79 -11.48 -10.60
CA LYS A 23 10.81 -10.26 -11.44
C LYS A 23 9.92 -9.15 -10.87
N VAL A 24 8.76 -9.48 -10.30
CA VAL A 24 7.91 -8.51 -9.57
C VAL A 24 8.70 -7.92 -8.41
N TRP A 25 9.27 -8.77 -7.55
CA TRP A 25 10.12 -8.35 -6.43
C TRP A 25 11.30 -7.48 -6.89
N LEU A 26 11.96 -7.80 -8.02
CA LEU A 26 13.02 -6.95 -8.56
C LEU A 26 12.51 -5.55 -8.93
N CYS A 27 11.35 -5.45 -9.56
CA CYS A 27 10.74 -4.17 -9.90
C CYS A 27 10.42 -3.36 -8.64
N GLU A 28 9.92 -4.01 -7.58
CA GLU A 28 9.66 -3.38 -6.29
C GLU A 28 10.93 -2.93 -5.58
N LEU A 29 11.99 -3.75 -5.59
CA LEU A 29 13.29 -3.41 -5.01
C LEU A 29 13.98 -2.27 -5.76
N GLU A 30 13.85 -2.19 -7.09
CA GLU A 30 14.36 -1.08 -7.89
C GLU A 30 13.62 0.23 -7.54
N MET A 31 12.28 0.19 -7.41
CA MET A 31 11.49 1.34 -6.94
C MET A 31 11.81 1.71 -5.50
N ALA A 32 12.01 0.73 -4.61
CA ALA A 32 12.36 0.95 -3.21
C ALA A 32 13.76 1.57 -3.08
N THR A 33 14.72 1.15 -3.91
CA THR A 33 16.06 1.73 -3.97
C THR A 33 15.99 3.20 -4.37
N TRP A 34 15.22 3.53 -5.42
CA TRP A 34 14.99 4.93 -5.80
C TRP A 34 14.33 5.72 -4.65
N PHE A 35 13.28 5.18 -4.03
CA PHE A 35 12.61 5.79 -2.88
C PHE A 35 13.59 6.07 -1.73
N CYS A 36 14.44 5.11 -1.37
CA CYS A 36 15.45 5.24 -0.32
C CYS A 36 16.44 6.36 -0.63
N ASN A 37 16.93 6.46 -1.88
CA ASN A 37 17.83 7.53 -2.30
C ASN A 37 17.19 8.93 -2.15
N VAL A 38 15.90 9.06 -2.46
CA VAL A 38 15.14 10.30 -2.21
C VAL A 38 15.03 10.56 -0.70
N CYS A 39 14.71 9.54 0.10
CA CYS A 39 14.63 9.69 1.55
C CYS A 39 15.95 10.14 2.17
N GLU A 40 17.08 9.53 1.79
CA GLU A 40 18.41 9.88 2.26
C GLU A 40 18.78 11.32 1.88
N LYS A 41 18.61 11.67 0.60
CA LYS A 41 18.91 13.02 0.08
C LYS A 41 18.16 14.14 0.81
N TYR A 42 16.95 13.87 1.30
CA TYR A 42 16.09 14.85 1.98
C TYR A 42 15.95 14.64 3.49
N GLY A 43 16.71 13.70 4.07
CA GLY A 43 16.66 13.39 5.51
C GLY A 43 15.27 12.96 6.00
N LEU A 44 14.60 12.11 5.23
CA LEU A 44 13.25 11.62 5.51
C LEU A 44 13.31 10.22 6.11
N SER A 45 12.52 9.96 7.15
CA SER A 45 12.42 8.63 7.76
C SER A 45 11.22 7.85 7.21
N TYR A 46 11.40 6.54 7.09
CA TYR A 46 10.40 5.57 6.70
C TYR A 46 10.66 4.25 7.42
N PHE A 47 9.68 3.36 7.44
CA PHE A 47 9.81 2.02 7.98
C PHE A 47 8.93 1.03 7.22
N LEU A 48 9.37 -0.22 7.04
CA LEU A 48 8.51 -1.28 6.55
C LEU A 48 7.38 -1.56 7.54
N ILE A 49 6.25 -2.01 7.02
CA ILE A 49 5.09 -2.45 7.82
C ILE A 49 4.61 -3.83 7.35
N GLY A 50 3.68 -4.43 8.10
CA GLY A 50 2.95 -5.61 7.64
C GLY A 50 3.83 -6.79 7.22
N GLY A 51 3.47 -7.41 6.10
CA GLY A 51 4.19 -8.53 5.48
C GLY A 51 5.65 -8.17 5.16
N SER A 52 5.90 -6.96 4.67
CA SER A 52 7.26 -6.50 4.37
C SER A 52 8.14 -6.41 5.61
N ALA A 53 7.63 -5.92 6.74
CA ALA A 53 8.37 -5.88 8.00
C ALA A 53 8.61 -7.28 8.60
N ILE A 54 7.65 -8.21 8.44
CA ILE A 54 7.85 -9.63 8.80
C ILE A 54 8.92 -10.24 7.90
N GLY A 55 8.85 -10.00 6.59
CA GLY A 55 9.81 -10.47 5.60
C GLY A 55 11.24 -10.09 5.96
N ALA A 56 11.46 -8.82 6.32
CA ALA A 56 12.75 -8.34 6.77
C ALA A 56 13.32 -9.21 7.91
N VAL A 57 12.61 -9.33 9.03
CA VAL A 57 13.15 -10.00 10.22
C VAL A 57 13.11 -11.53 10.18
N ARG A 58 12.22 -12.12 9.38
CA ARG A 58 12.03 -13.58 9.31
C ARG A 58 12.76 -14.22 8.14
N HIS A 59 12.83 -13.55 6.99
CA HIS A 59 13.40 -14.10 5.77
C HIS A 59 14.60 -13.30 5.23
N ASN A 60 14.93 -12.15 5.84
CA ASN A 60 15.87 -11.17 5.28
C ASN A 60 15.47 -10.74 3.86
N GLY A 61 14.17 -10.63 3.58
CA GLY A 61 13.65 -10.40 2.23
C GLY A 61 12.14 -10.59 2.15
N PHE A 62 11.62 -10.92 0.97
CA PHE A 62 10.18 -11.15 0.81
C PHE A 62 9.73 -12.42 1.52
N ILE A 63 8.49 -12.42 2.03
CA ILE A 63 7.82 -13.67 2.38
C ILE A 63 7.55 -14.42 1.07
N PRO A 64 7.79 -15.74 0.96
CA PRO A 64 7.77 -16.45 -0.32
C PRO A 64 6.47 -16.32 -1.13
N TRP A 65 5.36 -16.10 -0.43
CA TRP A 65 4.02 -15.96 -1.00
C TRP A 65 3.49 -14.53 -1.00
N ASP A 66 4.28 -13.53 -0.60
CA ASP A 66 3.95 -12.09 -0.76
C ASP A 66 4.27 -11.59 -2.17
N ASP A 67 3.58 -10.53 -2.56
CA ASP A 67 3.65 -9.87 -3.87
C ASP A 67 3.60 -8.34 -3.77
N ASP A 68 3.74 -7.77 -2.57
CA ASP A 68 3.75 -6.34 -2.31
C ASP A 68 4.87 -5.87 -1.36
N LEU A 69 5.21 -4.59 -1.46
CA LEU A 69 6.10 -3.88 -0.55
C LEU A 69 5.41 -2.66 0.08
N ASP A 70 5.10 -2.79 1.37
CA ASP A 70 4.41 -1.78 2.17
C ASP A 70 5.37 -0.96 3.05
N ILE A 71 5.30 0.35 2.90
CA ILE A 71 6.17 1.31 3.57
C ILE A 71 5.33 2.30 4.40
N GLY A 72 5.58 2.36 5.70
CA GLY A 72 5.07 3.39 6.59
C GLY A 72 5.94 4.66 6.60
N MET A 73 5.30 5.82 6.65
CA MET A 73 5.96 7.11 6.91
C MET A 73 5.14 7.94 7.90
N LEU A 74 5.80 8.58 8.86
CA LEU A 74 5.14 9.60 9.67
C LEU A 74 4.67 10.76 8.78
N ARG A 75 3.49 11.32 9.08
CA ARG A 75 2.85 12.37 8.25
C ARG A 75 3.80 13.50 7.83
N SER A 76 4.65 13.98 8.74
CA SER A 76 5.59 15.07 8.43
C SER A 76 6.57 14.72 7.32
N ASP A 77 7.06 13.48 7.28
CA ASP A 77 8.01 13.03 6.27
C ASP A 77 7.29 12.57 5.00
N PHE A 78 6.11 11.96 5.13
CA PHE A 78 5.23 11.66 4.00
C PHE A 78 4.88 12.92 3.19
N ASP A 79 4.47 14.01 3.85
CA ASP A 79 4.10 15.25 3.16
C ASP A 79 5.32 15.96 2.53
N LYS A 80 6.52 15.80 3.11
CA LYS A 80 7.77 16.28 2.50
C LYS A 80 8.13 15.43 1.28
N PHE A 81 8.11 14.10 1.43
CA PHE A 81 8.39 13.14 0.36
C PHE A 81 7.52 13.46 -0.85
N ARG A 82 6.21 13.61 -0.68
CA ARG A 82 5.26 14.00 -1.73
C ARG A 82 5.66 15.24 -2.53
N LYS A 83 6.30 16.22 -1.88
CA LYS A 83 6.70 17.47 -2.54
C LYS A 83 8.01 17.31 -3.31
N VAL A 84 8.95 16.56 -2.76
CA VAL A 84 10.30 16.42 -3.33
C VAL A 84 10.37 15.33 -4.39
N SER A 85 9.60 14.24 -4.22
CA SER A 85 9.63 13.07 -5.09
C SER A 85 9.23 13.39 -6.53
N ILE A 86 8.34 14.35 -6.76
CA ILE A 86 7.92 14.79 -8.11
C ILE A 86 9.11 15.29 -8.93
N ARG A 87 10.12 15.89 -8.29
CA ARG A 87 11.30 16.46 -8.98
C ARG A 87 12.37 15.42 -9.28
N GLU A 88 12.35 14.32 -8.53
CA GLU A 88 13.34 13.23 -8.61
C GLU A 88 12.78 12.01 -9.36
N LEU A 89 11.53 12.09 -9.83
CA LEU A 89 10.80 10.96 -10.39
C LEU A 89 11.40 10.53 -11.73
N PRO A 90 11.82 9.26 -11.87
CA PRO A 90 12.26 8.71 -13.14
C PRO A 90 11.14 8.78 -14.17
N SER A 91 11.49 8.94 -15.45
CA SER A 91 10.51 9.12 -16.54
C SER A 91 9.56 7.92 -16.70
N ASN A 92 10.01 6.72 -16.34
CA ASN A 92 9.21 5.52 -16.39
C ASN A 92 8.39 5.29 -15.11
N TYR A 93 8.54 6.10 -14.06
CA TYR A 93 7.74 5.97 -12.85
C TYR A 93 6.56 6.95 -12.83
N LYS A 94 5.52 6.58 -12.09
CA LYS A 94 4.41 7.48 -11.75
C LYS A 94 4.10 7.42 -10.27
N ILE A 95 3.60 8.53 -9.73
CA ILE A 95 3.11 8.64 -8.35
C ILE A 95 1.60 8.88 -8.37
N GLU A 96 0.87 8.09 -7.60
CA GLU A 96 -0.58 8.20 -7.46
C GLU A 96 -0.96 8.46 -5.99
N TYR A 97 -1.61 9.59 -5.72
CA TYR A 97 -2.12 9.94 -4.40
C TYR A 97 -3.25 10.97 -4.51
N GLY A 98 -4.33 10.77 -3.76
CA GLY A 98 -5.50 11.64 -3.78
C GLY A 98 -6.43 11.35 -4.94
N VAL A 99 -7.16 12.37 -5.42
CA VAL A 99 -8.07 12.21 -6.56
C VAL A 99 -7.28 12.04 -7.85
N LEU A 100 -7.51 10.94 -8.56
CA LEU A 100 -6.88 10.55 -9.80
C LEU A 100 -7.84 10.80 -10.99
N LYS A 101 -7.41 10.41 -12.19
CA LYS A 101 -8.26 10.41 -13.39
C LYS A 101 -9.51 9.54 -13.17
N ASN A 102 -10.56 9.80 -13.95
CA ASN A 102 -11.84 9.09 -13.88
C ASN A 102 -12.51 9.13 -12.50
N LYS A 103 -12.19 10.12 -11.65
CA LYS A 103 -12.76 10.31 -10.31
C LYS A 103 -12.53 9.11 -9.38
N VAL A 104 -11.50 8.30 -9.67
CA VAL A 104 -10.93 7.34 -8.70
C VAL A 104 -10.09 8.13 -7.71
N PHE A 105 -9.85 7.58 -6.51
CA PHE A 105 -8.92 8.17 -5.56
C PHE A 105 -8.02 7.11 -4.94
N SER A 106 -6.83 7.51 -4.50
CA SER A 106 -5.94 6.71 -3.68
C SER A 106 -5.72 7.36 -2.32
N SER A 107 -6.04 6.64 -1.23
CA SER A 107 -5.78 7.09 0.14
C SER A 107 -4.33 6.92 0.59
N LEU A 108 -3.60 6.05 -0.11
CA LEU A 108 -2.18 5.75 0.05
C LEU A 108 -1.42 6.29 -1.16
N LEU A 109 -0.12 6.51 -1.02
CA LEU A 109 0.70 6.91 -2.16
C LEU A 109 1.25 5.66 -2.81
N ARG A 110 0.98 5.46 -4.11
CA ARG A 110 1.57 4.39 -4.91
C ARG A 110 2.67 4.96 -5.79
N ILE A 111 3.83 4.32 -5.80
CA ILE A 111 4.86 4.52 -6.82
C ILE A 111 4.74 3.33 -7.76
N ARG A 112 4.56 3.58 -9.05
CA ARG A 112 4.38 2.51 -10.05
C ARG A 112 5.38 2.62 -11.19
N ASN A 113 5.80 1.48 -11.74
CA ASN A 113 6.64 1.41 -12.94
C ASN A 113 5.78 1.27 -14.21
N ASN A 114 5.76 2.29 -15.08
CA ASN A 114 4.96 2.31 -16.31
C ASN A 114 5.42 1.31 -17.38
N ASP A 115 6.64 0.79 -17.28
CA ASP A 115 7.18 -0.20 -18.22
C ASP A 115 6.66 -1.62 -17.93
N THR A 116 5.88 -1.79 -16.85
CA THR A 116 5.37 -3.08 -16.38
C THR A 116 3.84 -3.08 -16.26
N THR A 117 3.27 -4.21 -15.88
CA THR A 117 1.84 -4.40 -15.60
C THR A 117 1.61 -4.87 -14.17
N GLY A 118 0.72 -4.19 -13.45
CA GLY A 118 0.29 -4.48 -12.10
C GLY A 118 -1.11 -3.90 -11.89
N ILE A 119 -2.10 -4.57 -12.47
CA ILE A 119 -3.49 -4.09 -12.51
C ILE A 119 -4.30 -4.74 -11.40
N ILE A 120 -4.82 -3.92 -10.50
CA ILE A 120 -5.68 -4.37 -9.40
C ILE A 120 -7.10 -4.58 -9.95
N VAL A 121 -7.78 -5.66 -9.56
CA VAL A 121 -9.15 -5.99 -10.01
C VAL A 121 -10.13 -4.82 -9.80
N ASP A 122 -10.05 -4.14 -8.66
CA ASP A 122 -10.86 -2.96 -8.35
C ASP A 122 -10.64 -1.81 -9.34
N GLU A 123 -9.42 -1.65 -9.87
CA GLU A 123 -9.08 -0.63 -10.88
C GLU A 123 -9.61 -1.02 -12.26
N TYR A 124 -9.51 -2.31 -12.60
CA TYR A 124 -10.08 -2.88 -13.82
C TYR A 124 -11.61 -2.70 -13.87
N GLU A 125 -12.33 -3.08 -12.81
CA GLU A 125 -13.79 -2.94 -12.73
C GLU A 125 -14.28 -1.49 -12.84
N GLN A 126 -13.47 -0.54 -12.37
CA GLN A 126 -13.78 0.89 -12.44
C GLN A 126 -13.37 1.54 -13.77
N ASN A 127 -12.90 0.76 -14.74
CA ASN A 127 -12.33 1.23 -16.00
C ASN A 127 -11.27 2.33 -15.78
N ALA A 128 -10.46 2.11 -14.75
CA ALA A 128 -9.39 2.99 -14.32
C ALA A 128 -8.06 2.26 -14.50
N LEU A 129 -7.83 1.71 -15.71
CA LEU A 129 -6.63 0.94 -16.06
C LEU A 129 -5.38 1.63 -15.54
N GLY A 130 -4.83 1.04 -14.48
CA GLY A 130 -4.14 1.77 -13.43
C GLY A 130 -2.69 1.37 -13.23
N GLY A 131 -1.93 1.02 -14.27
CA GLY A 131 -0.46 1.03 -14.19
C GLY A 131 0.26 -0.30 -14.09
N GLY A 132 1.56 -0.19 -13.81
CA GLY A 132 2.44 -1.32 -13.57
C GLY A 132 2.61 -1.68 -12.10
N ILE A 133 3.55 -2.59 -11.87
CA ILE A 133 4.00 -3.05 -10.55
C ILE A 133 4.32 -1.83 -9.67
N PHE A 134 4.04 -1.94 -8.38
CA PHE A 134 3.99 -0.79 -7.48
C PHE A 134 4.50 -1.11 -6.08
N ILE A 135 4.94 -0.07 -5.38
CA ILE A 135 5.14 -0.09 -3.92
C ILE A 135 4.19 0.92 -3.27
N GLU A 136 3.76 0.64 -2.04
CA GLU A 136 2.74 1.43 -1.35
C GLU A 136 3.30 2.16 -0.12
N LEU A 137 2.97 3.45 -0.01
CA LEU A 137 3.36 4.32 1.09
C LEU A 137 2.15 4.71 1.94
N TYR A 138 2.20 4.33 3.20
CA TYR A 138 1.16 4.49 4.21
C TYR A 138 1.47 5.70 5.09
N PRO A 139 0.61 6.74 5.09
CA PRO A 139 0.80 7.85 5.99
C PRO A 139 0.33 7.49 7.41
N PHE A 140 1.24 7.58 8.36
CA PHE A 140 0.98 7.47 9.79
C PHE A 140 0.69 8.85 10.38
N ASP A 141 -0.58 9.09 10.67
CA ASP A 141 -1.09 10.34 11.24
C ASP A 141 -1.06 10.30 12.76
N ASN A 142 -0.68 11.41 13.40
CA ASN A 142 -0.92 11.60 14.83
C ASN A 142 -2.42 11.44 15.12
N VAL A 143 -2.75 10.69 16.18
CA VAL A 143 -4.15 10.47 16.58
C VAL A 143 -4.36 10.68 18.07
N PRO A 144 -5.53 11.22 18.48
CA PRO A 144 -5.91 11.27 19.89
C PRO A 144 -6.36 9.89 20.37
N THR A 145 -6.70 9.77 21.64
CA THR A 145 -7.37 8.58 22.20
C THR A 145 -8.84 8.90 22.55
N GLY A 146 -9.60 7.87 22.95
CA GLY A 146 -10.97 8.01 23.45
C GLY A 146 -11.97 8.55 22.41
N ILE A 147 -12.91 9.38 22.87
CA ILE A 147 -14.05 9.87 22.06
C ILE A 147 -13.58 10.66 20.83
N LYS A 148 -12.52 11.47 20.97
CA LYS A 148 -11.96 12.27 19.87
C LYS A 148 -11.51 11.37 18.71
N ARG A 149 -10.89 10.22 19.02
CA ARG A 149 -10.49 9.22 18.02
C ARG A 149 -11.69 8.59 17.36
N LYS A 150 -12.69 8.15 18.15
CA LYS A 150 -13.93 7.56 17.62
C LYS A 150 -14.63 8.49 16.63
N VAL A 151 -14.72 9.79 16.95
CA VAL A 151 -15.29 10.80 16.05
C VAL A 151 -14.46 10.98 14.78
N GLN A 152 -13.14 11.05 14.89
CA GLN A 152 -12.25 11.17 13.72
C GLN A 152 -12.40 9.97 12.78
N LEU A 153 -12.42 8.74 13.31
CA LEU A 153 -12.57 7.52 12.52
C LEU A 153 -13.96 7.39 11.91
N ALA A 154 -15.03 7.77 12.63
CA ALA A 154 -16.38 7.77 12.09
C ALA A 154 -16.49 8.73 10.89
N LYS A 155 -15.94 9.93 11.01
CA LYS A 155 -15.91 10.92 9.92
C LYS A 155 -15.03 10.45 8.75
N SER A 156 -13.84 9.91 9.02
CA SER A 156 -12.95 9.34 8.00
C SER A 156 -13.65 8.23 7.22
N SER A 157 -14.33 7.32 7.92
CA SER A 157 -15.08 6.22 7.30
C SER A 157 -16.20 6.69 6.39
N MET A 158 -16.98 7.69 6.82
CA MET A 158 -18.09 8.22 6.02
C MET A 158 -17.59 8.93 4.75
N LEU A 159 -16.50 9.71 4.87
CA LEU A 159 -15.89 10.38 3.73
C LEU A 159 -15.22 9.39 2.76
N PHE A 160 -14.49 8.40 3.27
CA PHE A 160 -13.91 7.31 2.48
C PHE A 160 -14.98 6.52 1.72
N LEU A 161 -16.12 6.24 2.37
CA LEU A 161 -17.26 5.58 1.74
C LEU A 161 -17.88 6.44 0.63
N ALA A 162 -18.02 7.75 0.86
CA ALA A 162 -18.55 8.67 -0.15
C ALA A 162 -17.62 8.77 -1.37
N LEU A 163 -16.29 8.84 -1.14
CA LEU A 163 -15.27 8.84 -2.19
C LEU A 163 -15.29 7.54 -3.01
N ASN A 164 -15.32 6.38 -2.35
CA ASN A 164 -15.42 5.09 -3.06
C ASN A 164 -16.72 4.95 -3.85
N ASN A 165 -17.81 5.50 -3.33
CA ASN A 165 -19.09 5.43 -4.01
C ASN A 165 -19.14 6.27 -5.30
N TRP A 166 -18.14 7.10 -5.58
CA TRP A 166 -18.14 7.91 -6.80
C TRP A 166 -18.23 7.04 -8.06
N ASN A 167 -17.47 5.95 -8.10
CA ASN A 167 -17.43 5.02 -9.24
C ASN A 167 -18.11 3.67 -8.97
N ARG A 168 -18.08 3.16 -7.73
CA ARG A 168 -18.68 1.85 -7.41
C ARG A 168 -20.22 1.82 -7.42
N LYS A 169 -20.88 2.99 -7.41
CA LYS A 169 -22.35 3.17 -7.44
C LYS A 169 -23.14 2.20 -6.52
N LYS A 170 -22.62 1.90 -5.32
CA LYS A 170 -23.30 1.07 -4.32
C LYS A 170 -24.59 1.76 -3.85
N ASN A 171 -25.64 0.95 -3.66
CA ASN A 171 -26.92 1.40 -3.13
C ASN A 171 -26.85 1.52 -1.60
N PHE A 172 -27.16 2.71 -1.08
CA PHE A 172 -27.28 2.97 0.36
C PHE A 172 -28.74 3.27 0.73
N SER A 173 -29.12 3.00 1.97
CA SER A 173 -30.44 3.32 2.54
C SER A 173 -30.33 4.30 3.72
N GLY A 174 -31.47 4.90 4.09
CA GLY A 174 -31.62 5.77 5.25
C GLY A 174 -30.67 6.97 5.28
N ILE A 175 -30.19 7.33 6.48
CA ILE A 175 -29.35 8.51 6.69
C ILE A 175 -28.01 8.46 5.95
N LYS A 176 -27.45 7.26 5.73
CA LYS A 176 -26.22 7.08 4.96
C LYS A 176 -26.41 7.52 3.51
N LYS A 177 -27.57 7.20 2.90
CA LYS A 177 -27.92 7.68 1.55
C LYS A 177 -27.95 9.20 1.51
N LEU A 178 -28.64 9.83 2.46
CA LEU A 178 -28.74 11.30 2.54
C LEU A 178 -27.36 11.97 2.65
N ILE A 179 -26.50 11.47 3.54
CA ILE A 179 -25.14 12.01 3.71
C ILE A 179 -24.30 11.85 2.45
N ILE A 180 -24.27 10.65 1.85
CA ILE A 180 -23.46 10.37 0.67
C ILE A 180 -23.96 11.16 -0.54
N SER A 181 -25.29 11.23 -0.74
CA SER A 181 -25.89 12.05 -1.80
C SER A 181 -25.57 13.54 -1.61
N GLY A 182 -25.63 14.04 -0.37
CA GLY A 182 -25.26 15.43 -0.08
C GLY A 182 -23.79 15.73 -0.34
N LEU A 183 -22.88 14.84 0.04
CA LEU A 183 -21.45 14.97 -0.25
C LEU A 183 -21.16 14.95 -1.76
N LYS A 184 -21.92 14.16 -2.53
CA LYS A 184 -21.80 14.08 -4.00
C LYS A 184 -22.25 15.34 -4.75
N MET A 185 -22.88 16.31 -4.06
CA MET A 185 -23.21 17.61 -4.66
C MET A 185 -21.97 18.52 -4.80
N PHE A 186 -20.88 18.21 -4.11
CA PHE A 186 -19.61 18.95 -4.21
C PHE A 186 -18.65 18.26 -5.20
N PRO A 187 -17.68 18.98 -5.79
CA PRO A 187 -16.59 18.34 -6.53
C PRO A 187 -15.88 17.28 -5.68
N ILE A 188 -15.46 16.17 -6.30
CA ILE A 188 -14.79 15.06 -5.59
C ILE A 188 -13.53 15.55 -4.85
N GLU A 189 -12.82 16.52 -5.41
CA GLU A 189 -11.64 17.16 -4.83
C GLU A 189 -11.97 17.88 -3.52
N SER A 190 -13.17 18.45 -3.39
CA SER A 190 -13.63 19.06 -2.15
C SER A 190 -13.87 18.02 -1.06
N VAL A 191 -14.51 16.89 -1.42
CA VAL A 191 -14.74 15.78 -0.49
C VAL A 191 -13.40 15.15 -0.06
N TRP A 192 -12.47 15.00 -1.01
CA TRP A 192 -11.09 14.57 -0.73
C TRP A 192 -10.39 15.53 0.25
N ARG A 193 -10.45 16.84 0.04
CA ARG A 193 -9.87 17.81 0.99
C ARG A 193 -10.51 17.72 2.37
N MET A 194 -11.82 17.46 2.47
CA MET A 194 -12.49 17.23 3.76
C MET A 194 -11.97 15.96 4.44
N TYR A 195 -11.70 14.92 3.66
CA TYR A 195 -11.14 13.65 4.12
C TYR A 195 -9.71 13.80 4.61
N GLU A 196 -8.81 14.36 3.78
CA GLU A 196 -7.41 14.62 4.14
C GLU A 196 -7.31 15.52 5.38
N LYS A 197 -8.11 16.60 5.45
CA LYS A 197 -8.16 17.50 6.62
C LYS A 197 -8.63 16.80 7.89
N ASN A 198 -9.53 15.82 7.78
CA ASN A 198 -9.97 15.04 8.93
C ASN A 198 -8.87 14.08 9.42
N ASN A 199 -8.19 13.43 8.48
CA ASN A 199 -7.14 12.45 8.80
C ASN A 199 -5.93 13.14 9.43
N THR A 200 -5.52 14.28 8.87
CA THR A 200 -4.39 15.09 9.34
C THR A 200 -4.74 16.05 10.49
N LYS A 201 -5.97 16.00 11.04
CA LYS A 201 -6.48 16.95 12.06
C LYS A 201 -5.58 17.11 13.29
N TYR A 202 -4.79 16.09 13.61
CA TYR A 202 -3.88 16.07 14.75
C TYR A 202 -2.40 16.06 14.35
N SER A 203 -2.09 16.20 13.06
CA SER A 203 -0.72 16.40 12.60
C SER A 203 -0.06 17.58 13.32
N GLY A 204 1.20 17.39 13.74
CA GLY A 204 1.96 18.38 14.53
C GLY A 204 1.52 18.55 15.98
N LYS A 205 0.45 17.87 16.44
CA LYS A 205 0.05 17.89 17.85
C LYS A 205 0.80 16.81 18.63
N LYS A 206 1.05 17.09 19.91
CA LYS A 206 1.64 16.12 20.83
C LYS A 206 0.60 15.02 21.13
N THR A 207 0.69 13.91 20.40
CA THR A 207 -0.07 12.68 20.65
C THR A 207 0.90 11.55 20.96
N GLU A 208 0.47 10.62 21.80
CA GLU A 208 1.24 9.41 22.12
C GLU A 208 1.20 8.38 20.98
N TYR A 209 0.11 8.35 20.22
CA TYR A 209 -0.13 7.35 19.18
C TYR A 209 -0.15 7.96 17.78
N VAL A 210 0.17 7.10 16.81
CA VAL A 210 0.01 7.31 15.38
C VAL A 210 -0.80 6.17 14.78
N ASP A 211 -1.44 6.40 13.62
CA ASP A 211 -2.30 5.42 12.97
C ASP A 211 -2.48 5.74 11.48
N THR A 212 -2.84 4.74 10.68
CA THR A 212 -3.22 4.93 9.26
C THR A 212 -4.69 5.29 9.16
N VAL A 213 -5.07 6.49 9.59
CA VAL A 213 -6.47 6.99 9.53
C VAL A 213 -6.99 7.06 8.08
N ALA A 214 -6.07 7.10 7.12
CA ALA A 214 -6.32 6.97 5.69
C ALA A 214 -6.89 5.60 5.28
N LEU A 215 -6.86 4.60 6.16
CA LEU A 215 -7.46 3.28 5.98
C LEU A 215 -8.43 3.00 7.13
N PRO A 216 -9.68 3.48 7.05
CA PRO A 216 -10.58 3.44 8.20
C PRO A 216 -10.94 2.04 8.67
N SER A 217 -10.89 1.03 7.79
CA SER A 217 -11.07 -0.38 8.14
C SER A 217 -9.95 -0.89 9.05
N TYR A 218 -8.69 -0.55 8.72
CA TYR A 218 -7.51 -0.93 9.50
C TYR A 218 -7.47 -0.16 10.82
N ALA A 219 -7.64 1.17 10.76
CA ALA A 219 -7.60 2.04 11.95
C ALA A 219 -8.68 1.68 12.98
N LYS A 220 -9.88 1.26 12.56
CA LYS A 220 -10.94 0.81 13.48
C LYS A 220 -10.59 -0.45 14.25
N GLN A 221 -9.89 -1.38 13.60
CA GLN A 221 -9.42 -2.62 14.19
C GLN A 221 -8.18 -2.39 15.06
N GLY A 222 -7.54 -1.22 14.95
CA GLY A 222 -6.33 -0.90 15.69
C GLY A 222 -5.07 -1.56 15.09
N ILE A 223 -5.14 -2.02 13.84
CA ILE A 223 -4.05 -2.74 13.17
C ILE A 223 -2.75 -1.92 13.22
N HIS A 224 -2.81 -0.64 12.82
CA HIS A 224 -1.65 0.27 12.80
C HIS A 224 -1.66 1.29 13.96
N PHE A 225 -2.43 1.06 15.02
CA PHE A 225 -2.52 1.98 16.14
C PHE A 225 -1.30 1.82 17.06
N TYR A 226 -0.20 2.46 16.68
CA TYR A 226 1.10 2.29 17.33
C TYR A 226 1.43 3.44 18.27
N LYS A 227 2.25 3.17 19.30
CA LYS A 227 2.90 4.26 20.02
C LYS A 227 3.89 4.91 19.06
N LYS A 228 3.90 6.24 19.06
CA LYS A 228 4.82 7.01 18.22
C LYS A 228 6.29 6.63 18.51
N THR A 229 6.62 6.31 19.76
CA THR A 229 7.96 5.89 20.18
C THR A 229 8.46 4.63 19.48
N ASP A 230 7.56 3.74 19.07
CA ASP A 230 7.91 2.47 18.44
C ASP A 230 8.35 2.65 16.99
N VAL A 231 7.81 3.69 16.32
CA VAL A 231 8.00 3.93 14.88
C VAL A 231 8.75 5.22 14.54
N GLN A 232 8.98 6.11 15.50
CA GLN A 232 9.70 7.38 15.25
C GLN A 232 11.20 7.20 15.02
N GLN A 233 11.76 6.08 15.47
CA GLN A 233 13.14 5.68 15.22
C GLN A 233 13.11 4.37 14.44
N THR A 234 14.07 4.22 13.55
CA THR A 234 14.17 3.08 12.66
C THR A 234 15.57 2.50 12.70
N VAL A 235 15.68 1.24 12.31
CA VAL A 235 16.95 0.52 12.20
C VAL A 235 17.00 -0.15 10.84
N SER A 236 18.19 -0.15 10.23
CA SER A 236 18.43 -0.80 8.95
C SER A 236 18.44 -2.32 9.14
N HIS A 237 17.84 -3.03 8.17
CA HIS A 237 17.80 -4.47 8.09
C HIS A 237 18.00 -4.91 6.64
N SER A 238 18.71 -6.00 6.43
CA SER A 238 18.86 -6.57 5.09
C SER A 238 17.51 -7.07 4.56
N TYR A 239 17.28 -6.81 3.28
CA TYR A 239 16.07 -7.17 2.55
C TYR A 239 16.44 -7.56 1.11
N GLU A 240 16.47 -8.87 0.86
CA GLU A 240 17.08 -9.52 -0.30
C GLU A 240 18.56 -9.07 -0.47
N PHE A 241 18.81 -8.11 -1.35
CA PHE A 241 20.15 -7.59 -1.66
C PHE A 241 20.26 -6.06 -1.47
N ILE A 242 19.26 -5.43 -0.86
CA ILE A 242 19.30 -4.04 -0.41
C ILE A 242 19.10 -3.98 1.11
N ASP A 243 19.28 -2.79 1.69
CA ASP A 243 18.93 -2.54 3.08
C ASP A 243 17.68 -1.65 3.16
N LEU A 244 16.70 -2.07 3.96
CA LEU A 244 15.49 -1.32 4.23
C LEU A 244 15.32 -1.10 5.73
N ASN A 245 14.66 -0.01 6.09
CA ASN A 245 14.46 0.33 7.49
C ASN A 245 13.21 -0.34 8.06
N ILE A 246 13.30 -0.87 9.27
CA ILE A 246 12.17 -1.31 10.10
C ILE A 246 12.02 -0.41 11.33
N PRO A 247 10.85 -0.35 11.98
CA PRO A 247 10.69 0.38 13.24
C PRO A 247 11.63 -0.14 14.32
N LYS A 248 12.15 0.72 15.20
CA LYS A 248 12.90 0.25 16.38
C LYS A 248 12.02 -0.62 17.31
N GLY A 249 10.73 -0.33 17.36
CA GLY A 249 9.71 -1.15 18.04
C GLY A 249 9.04 -2.19 17.14
N ASN A 250 9.74 -2.73 16.13
CA ASN A 250 9.15 -3.64 15.13
C ASN A 250 8.39 -4.83 15.76
N ASP A 251 8.98 -5.51 16.75
CA ASP A 251 8.34 -6.66 17.41
C ASP A 251 7.01 -6.28 18.06
N THR A 252 6.93 -5.13 18.75
CA THR A 252 5.67 -4.62 19.32
C THR A 252 4.62 -4.39 18.24
N CYS A 253 5.00 -3.73 17.14
CA CYS A 253 4.09 -3.45 16.01
C CYS A 253 3.56 -4.74 15.38
N LEU A 254 4.45 -5.70 15.11
CA LEU A 254 4.09 -6.96 14.46
C LEU A 254 3.26 -7.87 15.37
N ARG A 255 3.58 -7.98 16.66
CA ARG A 255 2.77 -8.75 17.61
C ARG A 255 1.37 -8.18 17.78
N GLN A 256 1.21 -6.87 17.74
CA GLN A 256 -0.10 -6.22 17.80
C GLN A 256 -1.02 -6.66 16.65
N GLN A 257 -0.46 -6.83 15.45
CA GLN A 257 -1.23 -7.17 14.26
C GLN A 257 -1.37 -8.69 14.05
N TYR A 258 -0.30 -9.46 14.27
CA TYR A 258 -0.20 -10.85 13.83
C TYR A 258 0.02 -11.86 14.97
N GLY A 259 0.23 -11.40 16.22
CA GLY A 259 0.57 -12.29 17.32
C GLY A 259 1.95 -12.92 17.13
N GLU A 260 2.03 -14.26 17.15
CA GLU A 260 3.28 -15.02 16.95
C GLU A 260 3.71 -15.04 15.47
N TYR A 261 4.07 -13.88 14.94
CA TYR A 261 4.37 -13.65 13.53
C TYR A 261 5.63 -14.38 13.02
N MET A 262 6.49 -14.85 13.93
CA MET A 262 7.67 -15.65 13.58
C MET A 262 7.31 -17.08 13.20
N GLU A 263 6.16 -17.58 13.66
CA GLU A 263 5.64 -18.88 13.24
C GLU A 263 5.13 -18.80 11.79
N LEU A 264 5.48 -19.80 10.98
CA LEU A 264 4.99 -19.86 9.62
C LEU A 264 3.52 -20.31 9.64
N PRO A 265 2.64 -19.70 8.82
CA PRO A 265 1.31 -20.23 8.65
C PRO A 265 1.38 -21.65 8.03
N PRO A 266 0.35 -22.49 8.28
CA PRO A 266 0.20 -23.78 7.59
C PRO A 266 0.29 -23.63 6.07
N LEU A 267 0.78 -24.65 5.36
CA LEU A 267 1.04 -24.59 3.91
C LEU A 267 -0.20 -24.16 3.12
N GLU A 268 -1.37 -24.67 3.50
CA GLU A 268 -2.66 -24.39 2.89
C GLU A 268 -3.18 -22.96 3.08
N LYS A 269 -2.57 -22.18 4.00
CA LYS A 269 -2.90 -20.77 4.25
C LYS A 269 -1.87 -19.80 3.66
N ARG A 270 -0.85 -20.30 2.97
CA ARG A 270 0.20 -19.46 2.37
C ARG A 270 -0.27 -18.92 1.03
N GLY A 271 -0.19 -17.60 0.87
CA GLY A 271 -0.64 -16.90 -0.35
C GLY A 271 -2.14 -16.62 -0.40
N THR A 272 -2.87 -16.76 0.71
CA THR A 272 -4.32 -16.53 0.78
C THR A 272 -4.68 -15.24 1.53
N HIS A 273 -3.72 -14.33 1.73
CA HIS A 273 -3.85 -13.19 2.65
C HIS A 273 -4.34 -11.90 1.99
N HIS A 274 -4.34 -11.82 0.66
CA HIS A 274 -4.86 -10.66 -0.07
C HIS A 274 -6.33 -10.83 -0.45
N ASP A 275 -7.16 -9.87 -0.03
CA ASP A 275 -8.59 -9.79 -0.40
C ASP A 275 -8.80 -9.28 -1.85
N PHE A 276 -7.73 -8.86 -2.54
CA PHE A 276 -7.79 -8.32 -3.90
C PHE A 276 -6.84 -9.05 -4.84
N ILE A 277 -7.28 -9.23 -6.07
CA ILE A 277 -6.53 -9.93 -7.12
C ILE A 277 -5.77 -8.88 -7.94
N VAL A 278 -4.49 -9.14 -8.23
CA VAL A 278 -3.66 -8.31 -9.10
C VAL A 278 -3.17 -9.14 -10.29
N PHE A 279 -3.32 -8.58 -11.49
CA PHE A 279 -2.70 -9.12 -12.70
C PHE A 279 -1.30 -8.51 -12.87
N TYR A 280 -0.27 -9.35 -12.82
CA TYR A 280 1.12 -8.95 -13.01
C TYR A 280 1.66 -9.39 -14.37
N ASP A 281 2.41 -8.51 -15.03
CA ASP A 281 3.34 -8.84 -16.11
C ASP A 281 4.56 -7.90 -15.98
N PRO A 282 5.71 -8.40 -15.49
CA PRO A 282 6.89 -7.57 -15.28
C PRO A 282 7.63 -7.24 -16.59
N ASP A 283 7.29 -7.90 -17.70
CA ASP A 283 8.01 -7.78 -18.97
C ASP A 283 7.28 -6.87 -19.97
N ARG A 284 6.03 -6.46 -19.69
CA ARG A 284 5.22 -5.65 -20.59
C ARG A 284 4.52 -4.52 -19.89
N SER A 285 4.36 -3.40 -20.60
CA SER A 285 3.63 -2.25 -20.07
C SER A 285 2.14 -2.55 -20.01
N TYR A 286 1.48 -2.09 -18.95
CA TYR A 286 0.02 -2.18 -18.80
C TYR A 286 -0.76 -1.55 -19.97
N LEU A 287 -0.12 -0.65 -20.74
CA LEU A 287 -0.70 -0.04 -21.93
C LEU A 287 -0.97 -1.05 -23.06
N GLU A 288 -0.21 -2.15 -23.10
CA GLU A 288 -0.39 -3.24 -24.07
C GLU A 288 -1.62 -4.10 -23.77
N TYR A 289 -2.13 -4.03 -22.53
CA TYR A 289 -3.28 -4.81 -22.08
C TYR A 289 -4.61 -4.05 -22.16
N LYS A 290 -4.61 -2.83 -22.70
CA LYS A 290 -5.83 -2.05 -22.90
C LYS A 290 -6.79 -2.81 -23.82
N ASP A 291 -8.03 -3.01 -23.35
CA ASP A 291 -9.07 -3.75 -24.07
C ASP A 291 -8.73 -5.23 -24.38
N SER A 292 -7.75 -5.80 -23.67
CA SER A 292 -7.32 -7.18 -23.90
C SER A 292 -8.29 -8.20 -23.33
N GLU A 293 -8.67 -9.20 -24.14
CA GLU A 293 -9.48 -10.33 -23.69
C GLU A 293 -8.81 -11.12 -22.55
N ILE A 294 -7.48 -11.06 -22.43
CA ILE A 294 -6.75 -11.79 -21.40
C ILE A 294 -7.07 -11.28 -19.99
N LEU A 295 -7.20 -9.95 -19.82
CA LEU A 295 -7.55 -9.36 -18.52
C LEU A 295 -8.97 -9.78 -18.12
N LYS A 296 -9.89 -9.77 -19.09
CA LYS A 296 -11.27 -10.22 -18.86
C LYS A 296 -11.32 -11.68 -18.44
N LYS A 297 -10.62 -12.57 -19.16
CA LYS A 297 -10.53 -13.99 -18.81
C LYS A 297 -9.90 -14.19 -17.44
N TYR A 298 -8.82 -13.46 -17.12
CA TYR A 298 -8.14 -13.57 -15.84
C TYR A 298 -9.04 -13.15 -14.66
N PHE A 299 -9.64 -11.96 -14.71
CA PHE A 299 -10.49 -11.48 -13.63
C PHE A 299 -11.84 -12.22 -13.52
N ASN A 300 -12.26 -12.91 -14.58
CA ASN A 300 -13.39 -13.86 -14.51
C ASN A 300 -13.01 -15.22 -13.90
N GLY A 301 -11.72 -15.50 -13.71
CA GLY A 301 -11.23 -16.82 -13.31
C GLY A 301 -11.21 -17.86 -14.45
N ASP A 302 -11.41 -17.44 -15.70
CA ASP A 302 -11.39 -18.32 -16.89
C ASP A 302 -9.97 -18.81 -17.19
N ILE A 303 -8.96 -18.04 -16.77
CA ILE A 303 -7.55 -18.43 -16.83
C ILE A 303 -6.90 -18.15 -15.47
N SER A 304 -6.19 -19.16 -14.97
CA SER A 304 -5.07 -18.89 -14.07
C SER A 304 -3.88 -18.60 -14.98
N VAL A 305 -3.53 -17.34 -15.15
CA VAL A 305 -2.21 -17.08 -15.71
C VAL A 305 -1.26 -17.31 -14.56
N GLU A 306 -0.55 -18.43 -14.58
CA GLU A 306 0.80 -18.48 -14.04
C GLU A 306 1.68 -17.53 -14.88
N LEU A 307 1.35 -16.24 -14.90
CA LEU A 307 2.31 -15.16 -15.08
C LEU A 307 2.99 -14.99 -13.72
N LEU A 308 3.50 -16.11 -13.22
CA LEU A 308 3.85 -16.34 -11.83
C LEU A 308 5.23 -15.87 -11.58
#